data_AF-A0A2S2E0M3-F1
#
_entry.id   AF-A0A2S2E0M3-F1
#
_cell.length_a   1.000
_cell.length_b   1.000
_cell.length_c   1.000
_cell.angle_alpha   90.00
_cell.angle_beta   90.00
_cell.angle_gamma   90.00
#
_symmetry.space_group_name_H-M   'P 1'
#
loop_
_entity.id
_entity.type
_entity.pdbx_description
1 polymer ?
#
loop_
_entity_poly.entity_id
_entity_poly.type
_entity_poly.pdbx_seq_one_letter_code
_entity_poly.pdbx_strand_id
1 'polypeptide(L)'
;MDFADYQRFVDSLPIPALLVKVDKDDTHLVHHLNPLFTQEFGYTQEDIPDKQRWWEKAYPDPDYREAVERQWELEYQLAADSEQDKVSVDARITDIKGDERRYRVATNISTPIIDGIYPVFFINLEPRIGNYL
;
A
#
# COMPACT_ATOMS: atom_id res chain seq x y z
N MET A 1 7.51 -13.82 16.34
CA MET A 1 7.37 -12.36 16.18
C MET A 1 5.93 -12.06 16.54
N ASP A 2 5.69 -11.20 17.52
CA ASP A 2 4.33 -10.72 17.80
C ASP A 2 4.00 -9.49 16.92
N PHE A 3 2.79 -8.97 17.03
CA PHE A 3 2.40 -7.80 16.22
C PHE A 3 3.25 -6.57 16.51
N ALA A 4 3.65 -6.34 17.76
CA ALA A 4 4.45 -5.17 18.13
C ALA A 4 5.85 -5.22 17.51
N ASP A 5 6.48 -6.40 17.48
CA ASP A 5 7.74 -6.61 16.80
C ASP A 5 7.63 -6.41 15.29
N TYR A 6 6.52 -6.89 14.69
CA TYR A 6 6.27 -6.73 13.26
C TYR A 6 6.03 -5.26 12.88
N GLN A 7 5.25 -4.54 13.69
CA GLN A 7 5.03 -3.10 13.53
C GLN A 7 6.36 -2.34 13.60
N ARG A 8 7.22 -2.62 14.60
CA ARG A 8 8.54 -2.00 14.71
C ARG A 8 9.43 -2.28 13.51
N PHE A 9 9.38 -3.50 12.98
CA PHE A 9 10.11 -3.84 11.75
C PHE A 9 9.65 -2.96 10.58
N VAL A 10 8.33 -2.84 10.37
CA VAL A 10 7.74 -2.03 9.29
C VAL A 10 8.04 -0.53 9.47
N ASP A 11 8.05 -0.05 10.71
CA ASP A 11 8.45 1.31 11.07
C ASP A 11 9.92 1.62 10.76
N SER A 12 10.78 0.59 10.77
CA SER A 12 12.21 0.72 10.48
C SER A 12 12.55 0.69 8.99
N LEU A 13 11.59 0.36 8.11
CA LEU A 13 11.84 0.24 6.69
C LEU A 13 12.11 1.62 6.04
N PRO A 14 13.07 1.72 5.12
CA PRO A 14 13.38 2.97 4.43
C PRO A 14 12.41 3.27 3.26
N ILE A 15 11.18 2.75 3.33
CA ILE A 15 10.14 2.92 2.32
C ILE A 15 8.79 3.16 2.99
N PRO A 16 7.89 3.95 2.38
CA PRO A 16 6.50 4.04 2.80
C PRO A 16 5.84 2.67 2.81
N ALA A 17 5.16 2.35 3.91
CA ALA A 17 4.44 1.10 4.07
C ALA A 17 3.25 1.24 5.01
N LEU A 18 2.26 0.38 4.81
CA LEU A 18 1.15 0.21 5.73
C LEU A 18 0.89 -1.26 6.02
N LEU A 19 0.24 -1.53 7.15
CA LEU A 19 -0.26 -2.85 7.52
C LEU A 19 -1.77 -2.86 7.39
N VAL A 20 -2.28 -3.86 6.69
CA VAL A 20 -3.71 -4.10 6.53
C VAL A 20 -4.09 -5.34 7.32
N LYS A 21 -5.21 -5.29 8.03
CA LYS A 21 -5.83 -6.46 8.65
C LYS A 21 -7.09 -6.83 7.88
N VAL A 22 -7.21 -8.10 7.51
CA VAL A 22 -8.47 -8.65 6.98
C VAL A 22 -9.41 -8.93 8.16
N ASP A 23 -10.58 -8.29 8.15
CA ASP A 23 -11.65 -8.52 9.11
C ASP A 23 -12.57 -9.66 8.65
N LYS A 24 -13.51 -10.08 9.51
CA LYS A 24 -14.37 -11.26 9.30
C LYS A 24 -15.23 -11.21 8.02
N ASP A 25 -15.60 -10.00 7.60
CA ASP A 25 -16.45 -9.76 6.43
C ASP A 25 -15.60 -9.47 5.18
N ASP A 26 -14.35 -9.94 5.14
CA ASP A 26 -13.37 -9.69 4.06
C ASP A 26 -13.05 -8.20 3.84
N THR A 27 -13.31 -7.39 4.88
CA THR A 27 -12.99 -5.96 4.87
C THR A 27 -11.52 -5.77 5.21
N HIS A 28 -10.82 -4.99 4.39
CA HIS A 28 -9.40 -4.71 4.53
C HIS A 28 -9.20 -3.40 5.29
N LEU A 29 -8.97 -3.49 6.59
CA LEU A 29 -8.81 -2.35 7.47
C LEU A 29 -7.34 -1.92 7.51
N VAL A 30 -7.07 -0.63 7.34
CA VAL A 30 -5.74 -0.09 7.58
C VAL A 30 -5.50 -0.16 9.08
N HIS A 31 -4.57 -1.02 9.48
CA HIS A 31 -4.28 -1.29 10.89
C HIS A 31 -3.14 -0.42 11.41
N HIS A 32 -2.14 -0.13 10.57
CA HIS A 32 -1.01 0.73 10.92
C HIS A 32 -0.41 1.40 9.67
N LEU A 33 0.10 2.61 9.83
CA LEU A 33 0.86 3.35 8.82
C LEU A 33 2.26 3.61 9.36
N ASN A 34 3.30 3.30 8.60
CA ASN A 34 4.64 3.64 9.05
C ASN A 34 4.91 5.15 8.91
N PRO A 35 5.90 5.72 9.64
CA PRO A 35 6.16 7.15 9.61
C PRO A 35 6.44 7.71 8.21
N LEU A 36 7.13 6.93 7.36
CA LEU A 36 7.45 7.34 5.99
C LEU A 36 6.21 7.42 5.10
N PHE A 37 5.18 6.60 5.35
CA PHE A 37 3.91 6.70 4.65
C PHE A 37 3.23 8.04 4.92
N THR A 38 3.08 8.40 6.19
CA THR A 38 2.48 9.70 6.56
C THR A 38 3.34 10.86 6.06
N GLN A 39 4.67 10.72 6.05
CA GLN A 39 5.55 11.74 5.50
C GLN A 39 5.42 11.91 3.97
N GLU A 40 5.32 10.81 3.22
CA GLU A 40 5.28 10.84 1.75
C GLU A 40 3.91 11.27 1.23
N PHE A 41 2.82 10.75 1.81
CA PHE A 41 1.45 10.97 1.32
C PHE A 41 0.62 11.93 2.17
N GLY A 42 1.03 12.21 3.41
CA GLY A 42 0.32 13.12 4.32
C GLY A 42 -0.97 12.58 4.93
N TYR A 43 -1.41 11.36 4.58
CA TYR A 43 -2.60 10.73 5.14
C TYR A 43 -2.32 10.08 6.50
N THR A 44 -3.33 10.13 7.36
CA THR A 44 -3.39 9.42 8.64
C THR A 44 -4.35 8.22 8.55
N GLN A 45 -4.35 7.36 9.57
CA GLN A 45 -5.30 6.25 9.65
C GLN A 45 -6.76 6.73 9.75
N GLU A 46 -7.00 7.94 10.26
CA GLU A 46 -8.33 8.55 10.28
C GLU A 46 -8.79 8.97 8.87
N ASP A 47 -7.85 9.38 8.01
CA ASP A 47 -8.16 9.78 6.63
C ASP A 47 -8.46 8.57 5.74
N ILE A 48 -7.76 7.45 5.99
CA ILE A 48 -7.80 6.20 5.21
C ILE A 48 -7.94 4.97 6.12
N PRO A 49 -9.07 4.80 6.84
CA PRO A 49 -9.27 3.70 7.78
C PRO A 49 -9.33 2.32 7.14
N ASP A 50 -9.58 2.24 5.83
CA ASP A 50 -9.78 0.99 5.09
C ASP A 50 -9.35 1.11 3.62
N LYS A 51 -9.36 -0.04 2.93
CA LYS A 51 -9.04 -0.16 1.51
C LYS A 51 -9.92 0.73 0.62
N GLN A 52 -11.22 0.85 0.92
CA GLN A 52 -12.12 1.65 0.09
C GLN A 52 -11.75 3.13 0.16
N ARG A 53 -11.51 3.64 1.38
CA ARG A 53 -11.14 5.02 1.58
C ARG A 53 -9.76 5.33 1.02
N TRP A 54 -8.83 4.38 1.10
CA TRP A 54 -7.56 4.48 0.39
C TRP A 54 -7.75 4.64 -1.12
N TRP A 55 -8.55 3.79 -1.77
CA TRP A 55 -8.82 3.89 -3.21
C TRP A 55 -9.40 5.24 -3.61
N GLU A 56 -10.39 5.75 -2.86
CA GLU A 56 -11.00 7.07 -3.10
C GLU A 56 -10.01 8.24 -2.97
N LYS A 57 -9.08 8.18 -2.03
CA LYS A 57 -8.17 9.29 -1.71
C LYS A 57 -6.94 9.29 -2.60
N ALA A 58 -6.30 8.13 -2.76
CA ALA A 58 -5.09 7.98 -3.57
C ALA A 58 -5.36 8.12 -5.07
N TYR A 59 -6.56 7.77 -5.52
CA TYR A 59 -6.99 7.76 -6.92
C TYR A 59 -8.32 8.51 -7.07
N PRO A 60 -8.32 9.85 -7.02
CA PRO A 60 -9.55 10.65 -7.00
C PRO A 60 -10.33 10.61 -8.33
N ASP A 61 -9.65 10.34 -9.44
CA ASP A 61 -10.27 10.12 -10.75
C ASP A 61 -10.93 8.73 -10.77
N PRO A 62 -12.26 8.63 -10.95
CA PRO A 62 -12.98 7.36 -10.89
C PRO A 62 -12.60 6.38 -12.00
N ASP A 63 -12.32 6.87 -13.21
CA ASP A 63 -11.98 6.02 -14.36
C ASP A 63 -10.56 5.46 -14.19
N TYR A 64 -9.64 6.30 -13.70
CA TYR A 64 -8.28 5.85 -13.40
C TYR A 64 -8.25 4.87 -12.22
N ARG A 65 -8.99 5.16 -11.15
CA ARG A 65 -9.13 4.27 -10.00
C ARG A 65 -9.63 2.88 -10.41
N GLU A 66 -10.69 2.83 -11.22
CA GLU A 66 -11.24 1.56 -11.70
C GLU A 66 -10.19 0.76 -12.50
N ALA A 67 -9.39 1.43 -13.33
CA ALA A 67 -8.32 0.78 -14.08
C ALA A 67 -7.24 0.18 -13.16
N VAL A 68 -6.82 0.91 -12.11
CA VAL A 68 -5.82 0.43 -11.14
C VAL A 68 -6.39 -0.71 -10.28
N GLU A 69 -7.65 -0.62 -9.84
CA GLU A 69 -8.32 -1.69 -9.09
C GLU A 69 -8.39 -2.98 -9.91
N ARG A 70 -8.81 -2.89 -11.19
CA ARG A 70 -8.85 -4.05 -12.09
C ARG A 70 -7.47 -4.65 -12.32
N GLN A 71 -6.44 -3.81 -12.48
CA GLN A 71 -5.07 -4.29 -12.65
C GLN A 71 -4.58 -5.01 -11.39
N TRP A 72 -4.87 -4.45 -10.21
CA TRP A 72 -4.52 -5.08 -8.94
C TRP A 72 -5.15 -6.45 -8.77
N GLU A 73 -6.45 -6.58 -9.07
CA GLU A 73 -7.17 -7.84 -9.00
C GLU A 73 -6.61 -8.88 -9.97
N LEU A 74 -6.28 -8.46 -11.21
CA LEU A 74 -5.67 -9.35 -12.19
C LEU A 74 -4.31 -9.89 -11.72
N GLU A 75 -3.43 -9.02 -11.22
CA GLU A 75 -2.11 -9.43 -10.71
C GLU A 75 -2.25 -10.37 -9.49
N TYR A 76 -3.26 -10.14 -8.64
CA TYR A 76 -3.56 -11.02 -7.51
C TYR A 76 -3.99 -12.42 -7.97
N GLN A 77 -4.86 -12.51 -8.97
CA GLN A 77 -5.29 -13.79 -9.56
C GLN A 77 -4.13 -14.53 -10.23
N LEU A 78 -3.31 -13.84 -11.03
CA LEU A 78 -2.16 -14.43 -11.70
C LEU A 78 -1.14 -15.00 -10.70
N ALA A 79 -0.89 -14.27 -9.62
CA ALA A 79 0.04 -14.72 -8.61
C ALA A 79 -0.52 -15.91 -7.80
N ALA A 80 -1.82 -15.93 -7.51
CA ALA A 80 -2.48 -17.09 -6.88
C ALA A 80 -2.41 -18.37 -7.73
N ASP A 81 -2.44 -18.24 -9.06
CA ASP A 81 -2.34 -19.35 -10.01
C ASP A 81 -0.88 -19.76 -10.33
N SER A 82 0.12 -19.12 -9.70
CA SER A 82 1.54 -19.34 -9.96
C SER A 82 2.35 -19.61 -8.69
N GLU A 83 3.64 -19.90 -8.82
CA GLU A 83 4.57 -19.95 -7.68
C GLU A 83 5.04 -18.54 -7.23
N GLN A 84 4.45 -17.46 -7.77
CA GLN A 84 4.79 -16.10 -7.37
C GLN A 84 4.08 -15.72 -6.07
N ASP A 85 4.86 -15.26 -5.09
CA ASP A 85 4.38 -14.91 -3.75
C ASP A 85 4.09 -13.41 -3.60
N LYS A 86 4.08 -12.64 -4.69
CA LYS A 86 3.93 -11.18 -4.67
C LYS A 86 3.02 -10.64 -5.77
N VAL A 87 2.29 -9.58 -5.44
CA VAL A 87 1.58 -8.69 -6.37
C VAL A 87 2.31 -7.38 -6.44
N SER A 88 2.40 -6.79 -7.63
CA SER A 88 2.77 -5.38 -7.75
C SER A 88 2.08 -4.68 -8.91
N VAL A 89 1.69 -3.42 -8.70
CA VAL A 89 1.11 -2.54 -9.72
C VAL A 89 1.81 -1.19 -9.69
N ASP A 90 2.15 -0.67 -10.87
CA ASP A 90 2.67 0.69 -11.02
C ASP A 90 1.50 1.66 -11.21
N ALA A 91 1.34 2.63 -10.32
CA ALA A 91 0.25 3.58 -10.36
C ALA A 91 0.70 5.01 -9.99
N ARG A 92 -0.05 6.01 -10.45
CA ARG A 92 0.05 7.39 -9.96
C ARG A 92 -0.78 7.50 -8.69
N ILE A 93 -0.15 7.94 -7.61
CA ILE A 93 -0.81 8.13 -6.32
C ILE A 93 -0.83 9.61 -6.01
N THR A 94 -1.99 10.08 -5.58
CA THR A 94 -2.23 11.46 -5.13
C THR A 94 -1.97 11.55 -3.62
N ASP A 95 -1.20 12.54 -3.19
CA ASP A 95 -1.02 12.84 -1.76
C ASP A 95 -2.15 13.74 -1.22
N ILE A 96 -2.16 14.01 0.09
CA ILE A 96 -3.19 14.84 0.73
C ILE A 96 -3.25 16.28 0.19
N LYS A 97 -2.20 16.76 -0.48
CA LYS A 97 -2.13 18.09 -1.09
C LYS A 97 -2.60 18.10 -2.53
N GLY A 98 -2.81 16.92 -3.13
CA GLY A 98 -3.19 16.77 -4.53
C GLY A 98 -2.00 16.57 -5.47
N ASP A 99 -0.78 16.40 -4.96
CA ASP A 99 0.38 16.13 -5.82
C ASP A 99 0.39 14.65 -6.23
N GLU A 100 0.49 14.40 -7.54
CA GLU A 100 0.62 13.04 -8.09
C GLU A 100 2.09 12.66 -8.30
N ARG A 101 2.45 11.43 -7.90
CA ARG A 101 3.74 10.80 -8.25
C ARG A 101 3.54 9.33 -8.58
N ARG A 102 4.48 8.75 -9.33
CA ARG A 102 4.44 7.33 -9.68
C ARG A 102 5.09 6.44 -8.62
N TYR A 103 4.36 5.40 -8.22
CA TYR A 103 4.84 4.38 -7.30
C TYR A 103 4.57 2.99 -7.86
N ARG A 104 5.43 2.05 -7.47
CA ARG A 104 5.09 0.64 -7.46
C ARG A 104 4.49 0.30 -6.11
N VAL A 105 3.23 -0.10 -6.12
CA VAL A 105 2.52 -0.65 -4.97
C VAL A 105 2.74 -2.15 -4.97
N ALA A 106 3.22 -2.73 -3.87
CA ALA A 106 3.51 -4.15 -3.81
C ALA A 106 3.09 -4.77 -2.48
N THR A 107 2.63 -6.01 -2.52
CA THR A 107 2.34 -6.85 -1.34
C THR A 107 2.78 -8.27 -1.62
N ASN A 108 3.06 -9.02 -0.56
CA ASN A 108 3.18 -10.46 -0.65
C ASN A 108 1.79 -11.10 -0.45
N ILE A 109 1.56 -12.24 -1.12
CA ILE A 109 0.32 -13.04 -1.05
C ILE A 109 0.50 -14.25 -0.14
N SER A 110 1.75 -14.72 0.02
CA SER A 110 2.02 -15.91 0.81
C SER A 110 1.82 -15.64 2.32
N THR A 111 0.62 -16.00 2.78
CA THR A 111 0.14 -16.06 4.17
C THR A 111 0.17 -14.74 4.97
N PRO A 112 -0.95 -14.38 5.63
CA PRO A 112 -0.89 -13.33 6.62
C PRO A 112 0.14 -13.70 7.69
N ILE A 113 1.08 -12.78 7.93
CA ILE A 113 2.26 -13.05 8.76
C ILE A 113 1.80 -13.28 10.21
N ILE A 114 0.78 -12.54 10.64
CA ILE A 114 0.16 -12.61 11.97
C ILE A 114 -1.34 -12.28 11.83
N ASP A 115 -2.25 -13.20 12.18
CA ASP A 115 -3.69 -12.93 12.38
C ASP A 115 -4.39 -12.13 11.25
N GLY A 116 -4.18 -12.51 9.99
CA GLY A 116 -4.80 -11.81 8.85
C GLY A 116 -4.13 -10.49 8.46
N ILE A 117 -2.96 -10.17 9.03
CA ILE A 117 -2.22 -8.93 8.75
C ILE A 117 -1.18 -9.15 7.64
N TYR A 118 -1.17 -8.22 6.67
CA TYR A 118 -0.19 -8.19 5.58
C TYR A 118 0.29 -6.76 5.31
N PRO A 119 1.54 -6.58 4.81
CA PRO A 119 2.07 -5.27 4.49
C PRO A 119 1.78 -4.86 3.04
N VAL A 120 1.61 -3.56 2.82
CA VAL A 120 1.63 -2.96 1.47
C VAL A 120 2.77 -1.94 1.43
N PHE A 121 3.63 -2.05 0.43
CA PHE A 121 4.80 -1.21 0.22
C PHE A 121 4.59 -0.27 -0.95
N PHE A 122 5.16 0.93 -0.86
CA PHE A 122 5.12 1.92 -1.94
C PHE A 122 6.53 2.34 -2.31
N ILE A 123 6.95 1.97 -3.53
CA ILE A 123 8.29 2.25 -4.03
C ILE A 123 8.18 3.40 -5.03
N ASN A 124 8.73 4.56 -4.68
CA ASN A 124 8.72 5.73 -5.56
C ASN A 124 9.54 5.43 -6.83
N LEU A 125 8.92 5.56 -8.00
CA LEU A 125 9.53 5.31 -9.31
C LEU A 125 10.11 6.58 -9.95
N GLU A 126 9.91 7.72 -9.31
CA GLU A 126 10.38 9.05 -9.70
C GLU A 126 11.28 9.59 -8.58
N PRO A 127 12.41 8.91 -8.26
CA PRO A 127 13.31 9.40 -7.24
C PRO A 127 13.73 10.82 -7.64
N ARG A 128 13.60 11.76 -6.69
CA ARG A 128 14.16 13.10 -6.84
C ARG A 128 15.61 12.91 -7.24
N ILE A 129 15.97 13.33 -8.45
CA ILE A 129 17.37 13.45 -8.85
C ILE A 129 17.94 14.47 -7.87
N GLY A 130 18.62 13.97 -6.83
CA GLY A 130 19.33 14.81 -5.91
C GLY A 130 20.37 15.55 -6.74
N ASN A 131 20.24 16.86 -6.84
CA ASN A 131 21.36 17.73 -7.17
C ASN A 131 22.39 17.53 -6.05
N TYR A 132 23.27 16.54 -6.22
CA TYR A 132 24.56 16.52 -5.56
C TYR A 132 25.36 17.66 -6.22
N LEU A 133 25.29 18.85 -5.62
CA LEU A 133 26.29 19.90 -5.76
C LEU A 133 27.23 19.83 -4.56
#